data_AF-A0A844HPG5-F1
#
_entry.id   AF-A0A844HPG5-F1
#
_cell.length_a   1.000
_cell.length_b   1.000
_cell.length_c   1.000
_cell.angle_alpha   90.00
_cell.angle_beta   90.00
_cell.angle_gamma   90.00
#
_symmetry.space_group_name_H-M   'P 1'
#
loop_
_entity.id
_entity.type
_entity.pdbx_description
1 polymer ?
#
loop_
_entity_poly.entity_id
_entity_poly.type
_entity_poly.pdbx_seq_one_letter_code
_entity_poly.pdbx_strand_id
1 'polypeptide(L)'
;MDAQNFGLTRAQIDERTPFVAVSASQAWVNAPDIRSVFQRHLGIEAEQKIGLVNNTTVPGDNMILLRTRTGSAGLGRLRFEDLVARFGGLPQPFTNLSSGDLLQAEDEAGSYFWAGQMVGGSTNCILGIRRLDSGMRQLPGGAGIMDIIVRNCVNGSQQDALAPLLAASTGVSAAVRAPDGSSRMLSPLAAPSGNLSP
;
A
#
# COMPACT_ATOMS: atom_id res chain seq x y z
N MET A 1 -20.99 -17.10 4.76
CA MET A 1 -20.94 -16.97 3.29
C MET A 1 -22.28 -16.41 2.86
N ASP A 2 -22.30 -15.20 2.31
CA ASP A 2 -23.55 -14.52 1.95
C ASP A 2 -24.18 -15.10 0.68
N ALA A 3 -25.48 -15.40 0.74
CA ALA A 3 -26.26 -16.01 -0.32
C ALA A 3 -26.41 -15.14 -1.59
N GLN A 4 -25.94 -13.89 -1.57
CA GLN A 4 -26.08 -12.93 -2.67
C GLN A 4 -25.04 -13.07 -3.80
N ASN A 5 -24.04 -13.96 -3.64
CA ASN A 5 -22.93 -14.11 -4.60
C ASN A 5 -23.00 -15.38 -5.46
N PHE A 6 -24.10 -16.15 -5.41
CA PHE A 6 -24.23 -17.35 -6.23
C PHE A 6 -24.31 -16.99 -7.73
N GLY A 7 -23.29 -17.39 -8.49
CA GLY A 7 -23.26 -17.26 -9.96
C GLY A 7 -22.48 -16.06 -10.51
N LEU A 8 -21.87 -15.21 -9.67
CA LEU A 8 -21.01 -14.11 -10.14
C LEU A 8 -19.56 -14.57 -10.30
N THR A 9 -18.95 -14.16 -11.42
CA THR A 9 -17.49 -14.26 -11.61
C THR A 9 -16.76 -13.33 -10.63
N ARG A 10 -15.47 -13.59 -10.37
CA ARG A 10 -14.65 -12.74 -9.50
C ARG A 10 -14.63 -11.28 -9.96
N ALA A 11 -14.53 -11.04 -11.27
CA ALA A 11 -14.57 -9.70 -11.84
C ALA A 11 -15.90 -8.98 -11.54
N GLN A 12 -17.03 -9.70 -11.58
CA GLN A 12 -18.34 -9.13 -11.27
C GLN A 12 -18.53 -8.81 -9.77
N ILE A 13 -17.92 -9.60 -8.88
CA ILE A 13 -17.91 -9.28 -7.44
C ILE A 13 -17.09 -8.02 -7.18
N ASP A 14 -15.89 -7.93 -7.78
CA ASP A 14 -15.03 -6.76 -7.69
C ASP A 14 -15.72 -5.51 -8.26
N GLU A 15 -16.44 -5.60 -9.37
CA GLU A 15 -17.16 -4.45 -9.95
C GLU A 15 -18.35 -4.00 -9.10
N ARG A 16 -19.09 -4.93 -8.50
CA ARG A 16 -20.34 -4.65 -7.78
C ARG A 16 -20.15 -4.29 -6.31
N THR A 17 -18.99 -4.57 -5.73
CA THR A 17 -18.73 -4.27 -4.32
C THR A 17 -18.28 -2.81 -4.17
N PRO A 18 -19.11 -1.95 -3.55
CA PRO A 18 -18.79 -0.53 -3.43
C PRO A 18 -17.67 -0.30 -2.42
N PHE A 19 -16.93 0.79 -2.63
CA PHE A 19 -16.01 1.34 -1.63
C PHE A 19 -16.79 2.08 -0.55
N VAL A 20 -16.36 1.92 0.70
CA VAL A 20 -16.90 2.62 1.86
C VAL A 20 -15.82 3.53 2.44
N ALA A 21 -16.18 4.77 2.77
CA ALA A 21 -15.26 5.70 3.43
C ALA A 21 -14.96 5.23 4.86
N VAL A 22 -13.70 5.28 5.25
CA VAL A 22 -13.20 4.92 6.58
C VAL A 22 -12.28 6.02 7.11
N SER A 23 -12.00 6.04 8.42
CA SER A 23 -11.15 7.07 8.99
C SER A 23 -9.68 6.88 8.58
N ALA A 24 -8.90 7.96 8.58
CA ALA A 24 -7.45 7.89 8.33
C ALA A 24 -6.72 6.95 9.32
N SER A 25 -7.22 6.84 10.55
CA SER A 25 -6.70 5.89 11.55
C SER A 25 -6.92 4.41 11.20
N GLN A 26 -7.74 4.11 10.19
CA GLN A 26 -7.96 2.75 9.67
C GLN A 26 -7.12 2.46 8.41
N ALA A 27 -6.25 3.39 7.99
CA ALA A 27 -5.29 3.16 6.92
C ALA A 27 -4.35 2.00 7.27
N TRP A 28 -4.05 1.14 6.31
CA TRP A 28 -3.13 0.00 6.48
C TRP A 28 -1.65 0.39 6.38
N VAL A 29 -1.39 1.63 5.96
CA VAL A 29 -0.07 2.25 5.83
C VAL A 29 -0.10 3.64 6.43
N ASN A 30 1.05 4.11 6.92
CA ASN A 30 1.20 5.44 7.52
C ASN A 30 1.83 6.39 6.50
N ALA A 31 1.11 6.65 5.41
CA ALA A 31 1.56 7.59 4.40
C ALA A 31 1.45 9.05 4.91
N PRO A 32 2.36 9.94 4.50
CA PRO A 32 2.18 11.37 4.76
C PRO A 32 0.95 11.89 4.02
N ASP A 33 0.35 12.96 4.56
CA ASP A 33 -0.64 13.77 3.84
C ASP A 33 -1.91 13.03 3.36
N ILE A 34 -2.37 12.02 4.11
CA ILE A 34 -3.63 11.31 3.84
C ILE A 34 -4.82 12.28 3.90
N ARG A 35 -5.65 12.26 2.85
CA ARG A 35 -6.88 13.06 2.73
C ARG A 35 -8.15 12.24 2.79
N SER A 36 -8.10 11.02 2.30
CA SER A 36 -9.25 10.13 2.27
C SER A 36 -8.79 8.68 2.34
N VAL A 37 -9.62 7.83 2.94
CA VAL A 37 -9.40 6.39 2.96
C VAL A 37 -10.73 5.73 2.62
N PHE A 38 -10.68 4.82 1.66
CA PHE A 38 -11.80 4.02 1.24
C PHE A 38 -11.42 2.56 1.29
N GLN A 39 -12.33 1.70 1.75
CA GLN A 39 -12.09 0.27 1.86
C GLN A 39 -13.26 -0.53 1.29
N ARG A 40 -12.96 -1.71 0.75
CA ARG A 40 -13.97 -2.72 0.42
C ARG A 40 -13.46 -4.12 0.74
N HIS A 41 -14.40 -5.01 1.05
CA HIS A 41 -14.13 -6.42 1.32
C HIS A 41 -14.58 -7.26 0.13
N LEU A 42 -13.68 -8.03 -0.44
CA LEU A 42 -13.89 -8.88 -1.60
C LEU A 42 -13.85 -10.35 -1.17
N GLY A 43 -14.66 -10.71 -0.16
CA GLY A 43 -14.61 -12.03 0.46
C GLY A 43 -13.35 -12.23 1.30
N ILE A 44 -12.43 -13.06 0.82
CA ILE A 44 -11.15 -13.37 1.50
C ILE A 44 -10.04 -12.37 1.19
N GLU A 45 -10.28 -11.45 0.27
CA GLU A 45 -9.39 -10.34 -0.07
C GLU A 45 -10.02 -9.03 0.39
N ALA A 46 -9.21 -8.00 0.55
CA ALA A 46 -9.68 -6.64 0.80
C ALA A 46 -8.87 -5.65 -0.03
N GLU A 47 -9.48 -4.51 -0.33
CA GLU A 47 -8.82 -3.40 -0.99
C GLU A 47 -8.98 -2.12 -0.18
N GLN A 48 -7.94 -1.30 -0.20
CA GLN A 48 -7.97 0.05 0.35
C GLN A 48 -7.41 1.05 -0.66
N LYS A 49 -8.13 2.17 -0.84
CA LYS A 49 -7.68 3.33 -1.61
C LYS A 49 -7.43 4.46 -0.64
N ILE A 50 -6.24 5.04 -0.69
CA ILE A 50 -5.84 6.18 0.12
C ILE A 50 -5.58 7.34 -0.82
N GLY A 51 -6.37 8.41 -0.71
CA GLY A 51 -6.09 9.66 -1.40
C GLY A 51 -5.07 10.47 -0.61
N LEU A 52 -4.07 11.01 -1.29
CA LEU A 52 -3.03 11.88 -0.72
C LEU A 52 -3.29 13.33 -1.14
N VAL A 53 -2.64 14.28 -0.47
CA VAL A 53 -2.54 15.66 -0.96
C VAL A 53 -2.03 15.67 -2.40
N ASN A 54 -2.72 16.42 -3.27
CA ASN A 54 -2.28 16.70 -4.63
C ASN A 54 -2.22 18.22 -4.85
N ASN A 55 -1.04 18.80 -4.64
CA ASN A 55 -0.78 20.22 -4.86
C ASN A 55 -0.15 20.49 -6.24
N THR A 56 -0.45 19.64 -7.23
CA THR A 56 0.09 19.73 -8.59
C THR A 56 -1.02 19.95 -9.60
N THR A 57 -0.66 20.44 -10.79
CA THR A 57 -1.60 20.59 -11.91
C THR A 57 -1.64 19.34 -12.80
N VAL A 58 -0.93 18.27 -12.43
CA VAL A 58 -0.86 17.03 -13.22
C VAL A 58 -2.19 16.28 -13.10
N PRO A 59 -2.86 15.93 -14.22
CA PRO A 59 -4.12 15.21 -14.19
C PRO A 59 -4.06 13.89 -13.41
N GLY A 60 -5.12 13.63 -12.63
CA GLY A 60 -5.24 12.46 -11.76
C GLY A 60 -4.81 12.72 -10.32
N ASP A 61 -5.31 11.88 -9.41
CA ASP A 61 -5.09 12.02 -7.97
C ASP A 61 -3.75 11.43 -7.52
N ASN A 62 -3.16 11.99 -6.46
CA ASN A 62 -2.13 11.27 -5.71
C ASN A 62 -2.82 10.20 -4.86
N MET A 63 -2.39 8.95 -5.01
CA MET A 63 -3.10 7.83 -4.42
C MET A 63 -2.20 6.64 -4.10
N ILE A 64 -2.60 5.92 -3.06
CA ILE A 64 -2.09 4.59 -2.73
C ILE A 64 -3.23 3.60 -2.88
N LEU A 65 -2.95 2.50 -3.55
CA LEU A 65 -3.87 1.41 -3.78
C LEU A 65 -3.27 0.16 -3.15
N LEU A 66 -4.02 -0.45 -2.23
CA LEU A 66 -3.59 -1.63 -1.50
C LEU A 66 -4.57 -2.76 -1.75
N ARG A 67 -4.06 -3.97 -1.98
CA ARG A 67 -4.88 -5.18 -2.07
C ARG A 67 -4.25 -6.31 -1.27
N THR A 68 -5.01 -6.88 -0.36
CA THR A 68 -4.61 -8.07 0.38
C THR A 68 -5.07 -9.34 -0.33
N ARG A 69 -4.29 -10.41 -0.20
CA ARG A 69 -4.62 -11.73 -0.75
C ARG A 69 -4.33 -12.85 0.25
N THR A 70 -5.16 -13.88 0.21
CA THR A 70 -4.89 -15.16 0.88
C THR A 70 -3.93 -15.98 0.02
N GLY A 71 -2.75 -16.26 0.54
CA GLY A 71 -1.73 -17.06 -0.14
C GLY A 71 -0.35 -16.81 0.47
N SER A 72 0.58 -17.74 0.29
CA SER A 72 1.98 -17.53 0.69
C SER A 72 2.72 -16.69 -0.37
N ALA A 73 3.68 -15.87 0.07
CA ALA A 73 4.50 -14.99 -0.79
C ALA A 73 5.09 -15.68 -2.03
N GLY A 74 5.29 -17.00 -1.98
CA GLY A 74 5.81 -17.82 -3.07
C GLY A 74 4.83 -18.19 -4.20
N LEU A 75 3.53 -17.87 -4.09
CA LEU A 75 2.51 -18.32 -5.05
C LEU A 75 2.32 -17.43 -6.30
N GLY A 76 3.28 -16.57 -6.63
CA GLY A 76 3.32 -15.94 -7.95
C GLY A 76 4.17 -14.68 -8.00
N ARG A 77 4.92 -14.47 -9.09
CA ARG A 77 5.69 -13.25 -9.33
C ARG A 77 4.78 -12.02 -9.30
N LEU A 78 5.28 -10.90 -8.79
CA LEU A 78 4.65 -9.59 -9.00
C LEU A 78 4.61 -9.32 -10.52
N ARG A 79 3.41 -9.24 -11.10
CA ARG A 79 3.24 -8.95 -12.54
C ARG A 79 2.68 -7.55 -12.69
N PHE A 80 3.49 -6.66 -13.24
CA PHE A 80 3.16 -5.24 -13.45
C PHE A 80 1.83 -5.10 -14.18
N GLU A 81 1.65 -5.85 -15.26
CA GLU A 81 0.49 -5.76 -16.15
C GLU A 81 -0.80 -6.18 -15.44
N ASP A 82 -0.75 -7.26 -14.66
CA ASP A 82 -1.90 -7.73 -13.88
C ASP A 82 -2.29 -6.73 -12.79
N LEU A 83 -1.29 -6.04 -12.23
CA LEU A 83 -1.47 -5.03 -11.20
C LEU A 83 -2.11 -3.78 -11.79
N VAL A 84 -1.53 -3.23 -12.85
CA VAL A 84 -2.04 -2.06 -13.58
C VAL A 84 -3.46 -2.29 -14.11
N ALA A 85 -3.75 -3.47 -14.68
CA ALA A 85 -5.08 -3.80 -15.18
C ALA A 85 -6.15 -3.72 -14.08
N ARG A 86 -5.82 -4.14 -12.85
CA ARG A 86 -6.75 -4.06 -11.70
C ARG A 86 -7.05 -2.62 -11.27
N PHE A 87 -6.21 -1.66 -11.64
CA PHE A 87 -6.39 -0.24 -11.33
C PHE A 87 -6.99 0.58 -12.46
N GLY A 88 -7.51 -0.09 -13.50
CA GLY A 88 -8.17 0.56 -14.63
C GLY A 88 -7.20 1.09 -15.69
N GLY A 89 -5.95 0.62 -15.66
CA GLY A 89 -4.89 1.04 -16.60
C GLY A 89 -3.85 1.94 -15.97
N LEU A 90 -2.95 2.47 -16.81
CA LEU A 90 -1.86 3.34 -16.37
C LEU A 90 -2.39 4.76 -16.11
N PRO A 91 -2.08 5.37 -14.96
CA PRO A 91 -2.47 6.75 -14.68
C PRO A 91 -1.59 7.72 -15.47
N GLN A 92 -2.10 8.91 -15.75
CA GLN A 92 -1.24 10.01 -16.22
C GLN A 92 -0.17 10.36 -15.15
N PRO A 93 1.07 10.70 -15.54
CA PRO A 93 1.61 10.81 -16.92
C PRO A 93 2.09 9.49 -17.56
N PHE A 94 1.96 8.37 -16.85
CA PHE A 94 2.61 7.08 -17.14
C PHE A 94 1.93 6.22 -18.22
N THR A 95 1.24 6.81 -19.18
CA THR A 95 0.34 6.11 -20.12
C THR A 95 1.00 5.04 -20.99
N ASN A 96 2.32 5.07 -21.16
CA ASN A 96 3.07 4.17 -22.04
C ASN A 96 4.13 3.34 -21.30
N LEU A 97 4.05 3.19 -19.97
CA LEU A 97 4.99 2.37 -19.22
C LEU A 97 4.80 0.87 -19.49
N SER A 98 5.92 0.16 -19.58
CA SER A 98 6.02 -1.30 -19.55
C SER A 98 6.78 -1.77 -18.30
N SER A 99 6.74 -3.07 -18.01
CA SER A 99 7.52 -3.64 -16.91
C SER A 99 9.04 -3.46 -17.06
N GLY A 100 9.55 -3.32 -18.29
CA GLY A 100 10.96 -3.08 -18.57
C GLY A 100 11.43 -1.66 -18.24
N ASP A 101 10.51 -0.71 -18.08
CA ASP A 101 10.81 0.69 -17.76
C ASP A 101 10.94 0.94 -16.24
N LEU A 102 10.64 -0.07 -15.43
CA LEU A 102 10.68 0.04 -13.98
C LEU A 102 12.11 -0.10 -13.45
N LEU A 103 12.52 0.87 -12.66
CA LEU A 103 13.70 0.82 -11.81
C LEU A 103 13.42 -0.05 -10.59
N GLN A 104 14.38 -0.87 -10.20
CA GLN A 104 14.33 -1.65 -8.96
C GLN A 104 15.19 -1.00 -7.88
N ALA A 105 14.66 -0.95 -6.67
CA ALA A 105 15.40 -0.55 -5.48
C ALA A 105 14.93 -1.35 -4.26
N GLU A 106 15.59 -1.16 -3.12
CA GLU A 106 15.33 -1.91 -1.89
C GLU A 106 15.47 -0.97 -0.66
N ASP A 107 14.67 -1.22 0.37
CA ASP A 107 14.80 -0.63 1.69
C ASP A 107 14.48 -1.70 2.77
N GLU A 108 14.32 -1.29 4.03
CA GLU A 108 14.01 -2.19 5.16
C GLU A 108 12.73 -3.03 5.01
N ALA A 109 11.80 -2.63 4.14
CA ALA A 109 10.57 -3.36 3.83
C ALA A 109 10.69 -4.24 2.57
N GLY A 110 11.90 -4.39 2.02
CA GLY A 110 12.23 -5.24 0.87
C GLY A 110 12.21 -4.51 -0.47
N SER A 111 12.25 -5.26 -1.57
CA SER A 111 12.33 -4.67 -2.91
C SER A 111 11.06 -3.90 -3.30
N TYR A 112 11.25 -2.85 -4.10
CA TYR A 112 10.19 -2.10 -4.76
C TYR A 112 10.61 -1.73 -6.19
N PHE A 113 9.62 -1.49 -7.03
CA PHE A 113 9.78 -1.15 -8.43
C PHE A 113 9.11 0.19 -8.69
N TRP A 114 9.72 1.06 -9.49
CA TRP A 114 9.16 2.37 -9.74
C TRP A 114 9.61 2.96 -11.07
N ALA A 115 8.83 3.89 -11.60
CA ALA A 115 9.22 4.75 -12.70
C ALA A 115 8.94 6.21 -12.33
N GLY A 116 9.83 7.11 -12.77
CA GLY A 116 9.71 8.55 -12.56
C GLY A 116 9.45 9.29 -13.87
N GLN A 117 8.62 10.33 -13.81
CA GLN A 117 8.43 11.28 -14.91
C GLN A 117 8.42 12.71 -14.38
N MET A 118 9.10 13.61 -15.07
CA MET A 118 9.07 15.04 -14.79
C MET A 118 8.03 15.71 -15.70
N VAL A 119 7.13 16.49 -15.11
CA VAL A 119 6.09 17.23 -15.81
C VAL A 119 6.27 18.72 -15.54
N GLY A 120 6.21 19.55 -16.59
CA GLY A 120 6.30 21.00 -16.46
C GLY A 120 7.62 21.54 -15.89
N GLY A 121 8.69 20.71 -15.85
CA GLY A 121 10.03 21.11 -15.41
C GLY A 121 10.24 21.20 -13.89
N SER A 122 9.20 21.11 -13.08
CA SER A 122 9.28 21.24 -11.61
C SER A 122 8.45 20.23 -10.83
N THR A 123 7.52 19.52 -11.48
CA THR A 123 6.73 18.47 -10.84
C THR A 123 7.34 17.11 -11.12
N ASN A 124 7.70 16.37 -10.09
CA ASN A 124 8.15 14.99 -10.18
C ASN A 124 7.01 14.05 -9.82
N CYS A 125 6.69 13.15 -10.74
CA CYS A 125 5.71 12.10 -10.58
C CYS A 125 6.41 10.75 -10.49
N ILE A 126 5.89 9.86 -9.65
CA ILE A 126 6.27 8.45 -9.63
C ILE A 126 5.05 7.54 -9.79
N LEU A 127 5.28 6.40 -10.43
CA LEU A 127 4.44 5.22 -10.33
C LEU A 127 5.27 4.13 -9.68
N GLY A 128 4.89 3.71 -8.48
CA GLY A 128 5.64 2.79 -7.66
C GLY A 128 4.82 1.58 -7.26
N ILE A 129 5.49 0.43 -7.11
CA ILE A 129 4.87 -0.85 -6.79
C ILE A 129 5.74 -1.59 -5.78
N ARG A 130 5.09 -2.16 -4.78
CA ARG A 130 5.72 -2.97 -3.73
C ARG A 130 4.81 -4.12 -3.35
N ARG A 131 5.42 -5.25 -3.00
CA ARG A 131 4.73 -6.36 -2.34
C ARG A 131 5.28 -6.53 -0.94
N LEU A 132 4.36 -6.65 0.01
CA LEU A 132 4.65 -7.07 1.38
C LEU A 132 4.11 -8.48 1.61
N ASP A 133 4.77 -9.24 2.47
CA ASP A 133 4.32 -10.57 2.90
C ASP A 133 4.11 -10.68 4.41
N SER A 134 3.41 -11.74 4.81
CA SER A 134 3.11 -12.02 6.22
C SER A 134 4.30 -12.54 7.03
N GLY A 135 5.36 -13.00 6.37
CA GLY A 135 6.59 -13.42 7.04
C GLY A 135 7.33 -12.21 7.64
N MET A 136 7.16 -11.05 7.02
CA MET A 136 7.70 -9.77 7.49
C MET A 136 6.74 -8.98 8.39
N ARG A 137 5.41 -9.21 8.35
CA ARG A 137 4.45 -8.50 9.22
C ARG A 137 3.08 -9.16 9.40
N GLN A 138 2.33 -8.76 10.43
CA GLN A 138 0.89 -9.03 10.48
C GLN A 138 0.12 -8.16 9.48
N LEU A 139 -0.44 -8.77 8.44
CA LEU A 139 -1.21 -8.07 7.41
C LEU A 139 -2.70 -7.94 7.79
N PRO A 140 -3.41 -6.93 7.26
CA PRO A 140 -4.84 -6.75 7.51
C PRO A 140 -5.64 -8.00 7.18
N GLY A 141 -6.58 -8.37 8.05
CA GLY A 141 -7.47 -9.50 7.84
C GLY A 141 -6.78 -10.87 7.83
N GLY A 142 -5.56 -10.99 8.37
CA GLY A 142 -4.80 -12.26 8.36
C GLY A 142 -4.29 -12.65 6.97
N ALA A 143 -4.17 -11.68 6.07
CA ALA A 143 -3.67 -11.91 4.72
C ALA A 143 -2.21 -12.41 4.72
N GLY A 144 -1.84 -13.13 3.66
CA GLY A 144 -0.46 -13.60 3.48
C GLY A 144 0.38 -12.68 2.59
N ILE A 145 -0.27 -11.85 1.77
CA ILE A 145 0.36 -10.90 0.85
C ILE A 145 -0.44 -9.59 0.83
N MET A 146 0.25 -8.47 0.72
CA MET A 146 -0.33 -7.17 0.36
C MET A 146 0.45 -6.54 -0.80
N ASP A 147 -0.24 -6.32 -1.92
CA ASP A 147 0.30 -5.59 -3.06
C ASP A 147 -0.05 -4.09 -2.89
N ILE A 148 0.92 -3.22 -3.17
CA ILE A 148 0.84 -1.77 -3.04
C ILE A 148 1.18 -1.14 -4.39
N ILE A 149 0.34 -0.21 -4.85
CA ILE A 149 0.67 0.74 -5.92
C ILE A 149 0.56 2.16 -5.40
N VAL A 150 1.52 3.00 -5.76
CA VAL A 150 1.52 4.43 -5.48
C VAL A 150 1.61 5.18 -6.80
N ARG A 151 0.71 6.14 -7.01
CA ARG A 151 0.94 7.24 -7.95
C ARG A 151 1.04 8.51 -7.13
N ASN A 152 2.16 9.20 -7.21
CA ASN A 152 2.37 10.42 -6.43
C ASN A 152 3.16 11.45 -7.25
N CYS A 153 2.61 12.66 -7.35
CA CYS A 153 3.20 13.80 -8.01
C CYS A 153 3.39 14.93 -7.00
N VAL A 154 4.60 15.50 -6.95
CA VAL A 154 4.95 16.57 -6.01
C VAL A 154 5.78 17.64 -6.71
N ASN A 155 5.65 18.88 -6.26
CA ASN A 155 6.57 19.97 -6.61
C ASN A 155 7.82 19.87 -5.71
N GLY A 156 8.66 18.88 -6.00
CA GLY A 156 9.78 18.48 -5.14
C GLY A 156 10.65 17.45 -5.85
N SER A 157 11.43 16.69 -5.09
CA SER A 157 12.30 15.65 -5.66
C SER A 157 11.52 14.36 -5.99
N GLN A 158 12.12 13.48 -6.80
CA GLN A 158 11.61 12.12 -6.98
C GLN A 158 11.57 11.33 -5.67
N GLN A 159 12.51 11.61 -4.76
CA GLN A 159 12.54 10.96 -3.45
C GLN A 159 11.33 11.35 -2.59
N ASP A 160 10.91 12.62 -2.64
CA ASP A 160 9.70 13.10 -1.97
C ASP A 160 8.46 12.41 -2.55
N ALA A 161 8.42 12.23 -3.87
CA ALA A 161 7.35 11.52 -4.55
C ALA A 161 7.29 10.04 -4.13
N LEU A 162 8.45 9.39 -3.91
CA LEU A 162 8.56 7.99 -3.49
C LEU A 162 8.17 7.76 -2.03
N ALA A 163 8.23 8.77 -1.17
CA ALA A 163 8.06 8.64 0.28
C ALA A 163 6.88 7.71 0.71
N PRO A 164 5.67 7.79 0.10
CA PRO A 164 4.55 6.93 0.50
C PRO A 164 4.75 5.43 0.24
N LEU A 165 5.68 5.05 -0.64
CA LEU A 165 6.01 3.66 -0.96
C LEU A 165 7.12 3.08 -0.05
N LEU A 166 7.90 3.94 0.61
CA LEU A 166 9.09 3.54 1.36
C LEU A 166 8.73 2.93 2.72
N ALA A 167 9.70 2.23 3.32
CA ALA A 167 9.55 1.51 4.59
C ALA A 167 8.96 2.37 5.72
N ALA A 168 9.26 3.66 5.78
CA ALA A 168 8.70 4.55 6.80
C ALA A 168 7.17 4.68 6.69
N SER A 169 6.62 4.68 5.47
CA SER A 169 5.18 4.80 5.20
C SER A 169 4.49 3.45 5.12
N THR A 170 5.15 2.45 4.54
CA THR A 170 4.61 1.10 4.44
C THR A 170 4.86 0.28 5.69
N GLY A 171 5.70 0.76 6.61
CA GLY A 171 6.11 0.12 7.86
C GLY A 171 5.04 0.18 8.94
N VAL A 172 5.39 -0.36 10.11
CA VAL A 172 4.47 -0.68 11.22
C VAL A 172 3.61 0.51 11.63
N SER A 173 2.30 0.46 11.34
CA SER A 173 1.32 1.11 12.21
C SER A 173 1.31 0.30 13.51
N ALA A 174 2.07 0.73 14.51
CA ALA A 174 1.96 0.18 15.86
C ALA A 174 0.64 0.69 16.45
N ALA A 175 -0.49 0.22 15.92
CA ALA A 175 -1.81 0.64 16.34
C ALA A 175 -2.89 -0.37 15.94
N VAL A 176 -2.65 -1.67 16.14
CA VAL A 176 -3.77 -2.51 16.57
C VAL A 176 -3.97 -2.19 18.04
N ARG A 177 -4.80 -1.16 18.31
CA ARG A 177 -5.33 -0.90 19.65
C ARG A 177 -6.04 -2.18 20.09
N ALA A 178 -5.53 -2.83 21.12
CA ALA A 178 -6.39 -3.64 21.98
C ALA A 178 -7.51 -2.72 22.52
N PRO A 179 -8.72 -3.24 22.78
CA PRO A 179 -9.84 -2.46 23.30
C PRO A 179 -9.56 -1.74 24.64
N ASP A 180 -8.41 -1.99 25.27
CA ASP A 180 -8.00 -1.48 26.57
C ASP A 180 -7.05 -0.26 26.53
N GLY A 181 -6.71 0.27 25.35
CA GLY A 181 -5.95 1.52 25.23
C GLY A 181 -4.50 1.46 25.71
N SER A 182 -3.94 0.27 25.95
CA SER A 182 -2.52 0.14 26.31
C SER A 182 -1.65 0.05 25.03
N SER A 183 -0.83 1.08 24.80
CA SER A 183 0.24 1.02 23.80
C SER A 183 1.44 0.31 24.42
N ARG A 184 1.64 -0.98 24.10
CA ARG A 184 2.91 -1.64 24.42
C ARG A 184 3.95 -1.19 23.39
N MET A 185 4.78 -0.23 23.76
CA MET A 185 6.10 -0.09 23.15
C MET A 185 6.88 -1.38 23.43
N LEU A 186 7.02 -2.25 22.43
CA LEU A 186 7.98 -3.35 22.48
C LEU A 186 9.36 -2.77 22.15
N SER A 187 10.07 -2.29 23.17
CA SER A 187 11.51 -1.99 23.03
C SER A 187 12.28 -3.31 22.80
N PRO A 188 13.12 -3.43 21.76
CA PRO A 188 13.85 -4.67 21.48
C PRO A 188 15.09 -4.91 22.33
N LEU A 189 15.41 -4.04 23.29
CA LEU A 189 16.65 -4.08 24.06
C LEU A 189 16.39 -3.77 25.54
N ALA A 190 16.16 -4.82 26.34
CA ALA A 190 16.38 -4.80 27.78
C ALA A 190 17.25 -6.01 28.13
N ALA A 191 18.56 -5.76 28.25
CA ALA A 191 19.51 -6.73 28.77
C ALA A 191 19.25 -6.98 30.28
N PRO A 192 19.45 -8.19 30.81
CA PRO A 192 19.26 -8.46 32.22
C PRO A 192 20.41 -7.85 33.05
N SER A 193 20.11 -6.84 33.86
CA SER A 193 20.95 -6.49 35.00
C SER A 193 20.63 -7.43 36.16
N GLY A 194 21.33 -8.56 36.21
CA GLY A 194 21.36 -9.41 37.39
C GLY A 194 22.20 -8.76 38.48
N ASN A 195 21.56 -8.25 39.53
CA ASN A 195 22.21 -7.98 40.81
C ASN A 195 21.46 -8.76 41.89
N LEU A 196 22.11 -9.81 42.41
CA LEU A 196 21.75 -10.46 43.67
C LEU A 196 22.78 -10.04 44.72
N SER A 197 22.30 -9.45 45.81
CA SER A 197 22.98 -9.48 47.11
C SER A 197 21.93 -9.60 48.23
N PRO A 198 22.27 -10.31 49.32
CA PRO A 198 21.35 -10.76 50.37
C PRO A 198 20.90 -9.65 51.34
#